data_AF-A0A6I3ZKV6-F1
#
_entry.id   AF-A0A6I3ZKV6-F1
#
_cell.length_a   1.000
_cell.length_b   1.000
_cell.length_c   1.000
_cell.angle_alpha   90.00
_cell.angle_beta   90.00
_cell.angle_gamma   90.00
#
_symmetry.space_group_name_H-M   'P 1'
#
loop_
_entity.id
_entity.type
_entity.pdbx_description
1 polymer ?
#
loop_
_entity_poly.entity_id
_entity_poly.type
_entity_poly.pdbx_seq_one_letter_code
_entity_poly.pdbx_strand_id
1 'polypeptide(L)'
;MNCCRTSLVTPAPARSWRRIPIWCELNAPIWQAGRTSMKNRAVLQWIARRYQRGAAVLAVTVTDTYDRSPYPIGSMMAFDRESAMAGSVSSGCVEADLFERAQRVFEDHPGLLGGIGCRMVEYESDSLSADPFAPRGPCGGTVRVAMYPVTPQHFPELPTLISTLRAGRPAVTFLNLQTGYTALVDSGASPVFCTRYDASPRMVIFGISDITVELAALATRMGYAVVVCDPRSAFLQHERFSGAIELVADRPDRYLRYEREAGRVDARTAIVDLIHDDRFSIPLLLEALDSRLWAAGTQPVFVGALGSSARSANKRRELLERGLPADDVGHLQAPIGLDLGGREGAHIALSILAQVVAMSENGSGLPKSDDAWRDSVGDEGLSRVLRTALSSGVVETRKQHLVRDQLHCGGKRDGHQRSDNAE
;
A
#
# COMPACT_ATOMS: atom_id res chain seq x y z
N MET A 1 -48.03 -15.19 -48.37
CA MET A 1 -47.86 -13.73 -48.45
C MET A 1 -47.55 -13.23 -47.06
N ASN A 2 -46.50 -12.40 -46.99
CA ASN A 2 -45.79 -11.89 -45.83
C ASN A 2 -46.65 -11.20 -44.77
N CYS A 3 -46.23 -11.27 -43.50
CA CYS A 3 -45.97 -10.06 -42.71
C CYS A 3 -45.11 -10.36 -41.46
N CYS A 4 -43.80 -10.53 -41.64
CA CYS A 4 -42.83 -10.36 -40.55
C CYS A 4 -42.44 -8.88 -40.47
N ARG A 5 -42.71 -8.23 -39.34
CA ARG A 5 -42.14 -6.92 -38.99
C ARG A 5 -40.74 -7.13 -38.43
N THR A 6 -39.78 -6.46 -39.05
CA THR A 6 -38.39 -6.27 -38.64
C THR A 6 -38.32 -5.48 -37.32
N SER A 7 -37.82 -6.11 -36.26
CA SER A 7 -37.29 -5.42 -35.09
C SER A 7 -35.78 -5.24 -35.27
N LEU A 8 -35.38 -3.98 -35.46
CA LEU A 8 -33.99 -3.53 -35.48
C LEU A 8 -33.34 -3.85 -34.13
N VAL A 9 -32.34 -4.75 -34.14
CA VAL A 9 -31.44 -4.96 -33.01
C VAL A 9 -30.47 -3.78 -33.00
N THR A 10 -30.62 -2.89 -32.03
CA THR A 10 -29.59 -1.90 -31.68
C THR A 10 -28.32 -2.63 -31.22
N PRO A 11 -27.13 -2.34 -31.77
CA PRO A 11 -25.89 -2.94 -31.30
C PRO A 11 -25.63 -2.50 -29.85
N ALA A 12 -25.19 -3.44 -29.01
CA ALA A 12 -24.75 -3.15 -27.64
C ALA A 12 -23.67 -2.05 -27.65
N PRO A 13 -23.65 -1.14 -26.67
CA PRO A 13 -22.64 -0.10 -26.60
C PRO A 13 -21.25 -0.73 -26.51
N ALA A 14 -20.32 -0.27 -27.36
CA ALA A 14 -18.95 -0.72 -27.37
C ALA A 14 -18.34 -0.55 -25.97
N ARG A 15 -17.86 -1.65 -25.36
CA ARG A 15 -17.07 -1.63 -24.13
C ARG A 15 -15.88 -0.69 -24.34
N SER A 16 -15.91 0.49 -23.75
CA SER A 16 -14.81 1.44 -23.84
C SER A 16 -13.70 0.96 -22.91
N TRP A 17 -12.62 0.43 -23.47
CA TRP A 17 -11.36 0.34 -22.76
C TRP A 17 -11.10 1.68 -22.09
N ARG A 18 -10.75 1.70 -20.80
CA ARG A 18 -9.77 2.70 -20.36
C ARG A 18 -8.45 2.30 -21.02
N ARG A 19 -8.33 2.51 -22.33
CA ARG A 19 -7.03 2.59 -22.98
C ARG A 19 -6.42 3.83 -22.38
N ILE A 20 -5.53 3.62 -21.42
CA ILE A 20 -4.62 4.66 -21.01
C ILE A 20 -3.71 4.86 -22.23
N PRO A 21 -3.76 6.01 -22.93
CA PRO A 21 -2.79 6.28 -23.97
C PRO A 21 -1.43 6.35 -23.28
N ILE A 22 -0.55 5.39 -23.54
CA ILE A 22 0.79 5.30 -22.91
C ILE A 22 1.73 6.43 -23.39
N TRP A 23 1.26 7.34 -24.24
CA TRP A 23 2.02 8.51 -24.66
C TRP A 23 1.82 9.66 -23.69
N CYS A 24 2.53 9.57 -22.56
CA CYS A 24 3.11 10.77 -21.97
C CYS A 24 4.18 11.27 -22.96
N GLU A 25 4.02 12.50 -23.43
CA GLU A 25 5.17 13.28 -23.91
C GLU A 25 6.31 13.12 -22.90
N LEU A 26 7.57 13.05 -23.35
CA LEU A 26 8.76 12.92 -22.49
C LEU A 26 8.86 14.02 -21.40
N ASN A 27 7.97 15.02 -21.42
CA ASN A 27 7.83 16.12 -20.47
C ASN A 27 6.55 16.05 -19.59
N ALA A 28 5.70 15.04 -19.72
CA ALA A 28 4.52 14.86 -18.86
C ALA A 28 4.87 13.99 -17.63
N PRO A 29 4.40 14.36 -16.42
CA PRO A 29 4.82 13.66 -15.21
C PRO A 29 4.24 12.23 -15.15
N ILE A 30 5.10 11.27 -14.77
CA ILE A 30 4.99 9.80 -14.83
C ILE A 30 3.90 9.22 -13.88
N TRP A 31 2.72 9.83 -13.78
CA TRP A 31 1.68 9.45 -12.83
C TRP A 31 0.90 8.17 -13.19
N GLN A 32 1.13 7.58 -14.37
CA GLN A 32 0.31 6.49 -14.91
C GLN A 32 1.04 5.13 -15.02
N ALA A 33 2.22 5.00 -14.41
CA ALA A 33 2.90 3.71 -14.22
C ALA A 33 2.19 2.86 -13.16
N GLY A 34 2.18 1.53 -13.32
CA GLY A 34 1.82 0.64 -12.22
C GLY A 34 2.78 0.90 -11.06
N ARG A 35 2.29 1.52 -9.98
CA ARG A 35 3.09 1.68 -8.76
C ARG A 35 3.18 0.33 -8.09
N THR A 36 4.39 -0.17 -7.88
CA THR A 36 4.52 -1.38 -7.07
C THR A 36 4.12 -1.06 -5.63
N SER A 37 3.06 -1.71 -5.17
CA SER A 37 2.72 -1.79 -3.76
C SER A 37 3.88 -2.38 -2.96
N MET A 38 3.98 -2.06 -1.66
CA MET A 38 4.91 -2.71 -0.72
C MET A 38 4.87 -4.25 -0.82
N LYS A 39 3.73 -4.83 -1.21
CA LYS A 39 3.53 -6.27 -1.44
C LYS A 39 4.46 -6.88 -2.50
N ASN A 40 4.80 -6.14 -3.55
CA ASN A 40 5.65 -6.66 -4.63
C ASN A 40 7.11 -6.82 -4.23
N ARG A 41 7.56 -6.16 -3.16
CA ARG A 41 8.95 -6.21 -2.69
C ARG A 41 9.36 -7.63 -2.30
N ALA A 42 8.50 -8.35 -1.57
CA ALA A 42 8.77 -9.72 -1.16
C ALA A 42 8.92 -10.64 -2.38
N VAL A 43 8.08 -10.45 -3.40
CA VAL A 43 8.14 -11.19 -4.67
C VAL A 43 9.42 -10.86 -5.41
N LEU A 44 9.77 -9.58 -5.55
CA LEU A 44 11.01 -9.15 -6.23
C LEU A 44 12.27 -9.69 -5.53
N GLN A 45 12.30 -9.69 -4.20
CA GLN A 45 13.39 -10.31 -3.42
C GLN A 45 13.45 -11.84 -3.61
N TRP A 46 12.30 -12.48 -3.71
CA TRP A 46 12.21 -13.91 -4.00
C TRP A 46 12.75 -14.24 -5.39
N ILE A 47 12.37 -13.46 -6.41
CA ILE A 47 12.86 -13.57 -7.79
C ILE A 47 14.38 -13.35 -7.82
N ALA A 48 14.88 -12.27 -7.19
CA ALA A 48 16.30 -11.93 -7.18
C ALA A 48 17.18 -13.04 -6.59
N ARG A 49 16.73 -13.69 -5.50
CA ARG A 49 17.45 -14.82 -4.88
C ARG A 49 17.56 -16.03 -5.81
N ARG A 50 16.52 -16.29 -6.61
CA ARG A 50 16.50 -17.39 -7.59
C ARG A 50 17.32 -17.08 -8.82
N TYR A 51 17.19 -15.85 -9.32
CA TYR A 51 17.99 -15.32 -10.41
C TYR A 51 19.50 -15.45 -10.10
N GLN A 52 19.93 -15.10 -8.89
CA GLN A 52 21.33 -15.24 -8.45
C GLN A 52 21.85 -16.69 -8.46
N ARG A 53 20.96 -17.67 -8.29
CA ARG A 53 21.27 -19.10 -8.32
C ARG A 53 21.17 -19.71 -9.72
N GLY A 54 20.83 -18.91 -10.74
CA GLY A 54 20.56 -19.39 -12.09
C GLY A 54 19.26 -20.19 -12.22
N ALA A 55 18.37 -20.11 -11.23
CA ALA A 55 17.10 -20.82 -11.28
C ALA A 55 16.14 -20.16 -12.28
N ALA A 56 15.38 -20.99 -13.01
CA ALA A 56 14.36 -20.54 -13.94
C ALA A 56 13.15 -20.02 -13.17
N VAL A 57 12.74 -18.79 -13.48
CA VAL A 57 11.58 -18.11 -12.86
C VAL A 57 10.61 -17.67 -13.94
N LEU A 58 9.32 -17.91 -13.69
CA LEU A 58 8.23 -17.28 -14.43
C LEU A 58 7.57 -16.26 -13.50
N ALA A 59 7.60 -14.99 -13.89
CA ALA A 59 6.88 -13.93 -13.20
C ALA A 59 5.52 -13.70 -13.87
N VAL A 60 4.55 -13.28 -13.07
CA VAL A 60 3.23 -12.85 -13.49
C VAL A 60 2.99 -11.44 -12.95
N THR A 61 2.49 -10.55 -13.79
CA THR A 61 2.16 -9.17 -13.39
C THR A 61 0.79 -8.78 -13.91
N VAL A 62 -0.05 -8.20 -13.04
CA VAL A 62 -1.35 -7.63 -13.44
C VAL A 62 -1.10 -6.41 -14.32
N THR A 63 -1.47 -6.47 -15.59
CA THR A 63 -1.28 -5.37 -16.55
C THR A 63 -2.50 -4.46 -16.63
N ASP A 64 -3.69 -5.05 -16.54
CA ASP A 64 -4.96 -4.34 -16.67
C ASP A 64 -5.99 -4.93 -15.70
N THR A 65 -6.86 -4.07 -15.18
CA THR A 65 -8.05 -4.48 -14.44
C THR A 65 -9.28 -3.71 -14.94
N TYR A 66 -10.44 -4.38 -14.96
CA TYR A 66 -11.74 -3.82 -15.31
C TYR A 66 -12.73 -4.05 -14.17
N ASP A 67 -13.63 -3.10 -13.95
CA ASP A 67 -14.65 -3.09 -12.90
C ASP A 67 -14.08 -3.28 -11.48
N ARG A 68 -14.81 -3.89 -10.54
CA ARG A 68 -14.48 -3.94 -9.10
C ARG A 68 -13.38 -4.95 -8.77
N SER A 69 -12.42 -5.17 -9.67
CA SER A 69 -11.31 -6.09 -9.41
C SER A 69 -10.46 -5.59 -8.23
N PRO A 70 -10.25 -6.43 -7.19
CA PRO A 70 -9.68 -5.98 -5.92
C PRO A 70 -8.16 -5.72 -5.94
N TYR A 71 -7.44 -6.05 -7.02
CA TYR A 71 -5.98 -5.97 -7.06
C TYR A 71 -5.48 -4.84 -7.96
N PRO A 72 -4.52 -4.02 -7.48
CA PRO A 72 -3.98 -2.92 -8.26
C PRO A 72 -3.12 -3.43 -9.42
N ILE A 73 -3.17 -2.70 -10.54
CA ILE A 73 -2.23 -2.84 -11.66
C ILE A 73 -0.79 -2.85 -11.12
N GLY A 74 0.01 -3.80 -11.61
CA GLY A 74 1.38 -4.03 -11.16
C GLY A 74 1.52 -5.09 -10.08
N SER A 75 0.44 -5.65 -9.51
CA SER A 75 0.53 -6.76 -8.55
C SER A 75 1.31 -7.95 -9.15
N MET A 76 2.21 -8.54 -8.37
CA MET A 76 3.15 -9.57 -8.85
C MET A 76 2.94 -10.94 -8.18
N MET A 77 3.18 -11.98 -8.96
CA MET A 77 3.37 -13.36 -8.52
C MET A 77 4.54 -13.98 -9.28
N ALA A 78 5.18 -15.00 -8.75
CA ALA A 78 6.23 -15.74 -9.44
C ALA A 78 6.25 -17.21 -9.06
N PHE A 79 6.74 -18.03 -9.99
CA PHE A 79 6.87 -19.48 -9.88
C PHE A 79 8.29 -19.92 -10.25
N ASP A 80 8.75 -21.02 -9.65
CA ASP A 80 9.95 -21.72 -10.07
C ASP A 80 9.62 -23.19 -10.47
N ARG A 81 10.64 -23.87 -11.01
CA ARG A 81 10.53 -25.28 -11.45
C ARG A 81 10.24 -26.25 -10.31
N GLU A 82 10.53 -25.88 -9.06
CA GLU A 82 10.31 -26.72 -7.88
C GLU A 82 8.87 -26.58 -7.36
N SER A 83 7.98 -25.99 -8.16
CA SER A 83 6.60 -25.68 -7.76
C SER A 83 6.49 -24.71 -6.58
N ALA A 84 7.56 -24.00 -6.22
CA ALA A 84 7.47 -22.95 -5.23
C ALA A 84 6.91 -21.67 -5.86
N MET A 85 6.13 -20.93 -5.07
CA MET A 85 5.51 -19.67 -5.49
C MET A 85 5.77 -18.54 -4.49
N ALA A 86 5.71 -17.31 -4.99
CA ALA A 86 5.70 -16.11 -4.18
C ALA A 86 4.74 -15.06 -4.76
N GLY A 87 4.07 -14.33 -3.88
CA GLY A 87 3.12 -13.30 -4.28
C GLY A 87 1.77 -13.86 -4.69
N SER A 88 0.93 -12.96 -5.19
CA SER A 88 -0.45 -13.24 -5.57
C SER A 88 -0.96 -12.08 -6.41
N VAL A 89 -1.76 -12.40 -7.42
CA VAL A 89 -2.33 -11.42 -8.38
C VAL A 89 -3.84 -11.29 -8.22
N SER A 90 -4.48 -12.18 -7.47
CA SER A 90 -5.90 -12.18 -7.12
C SER A 90 -6.12 -12.68 -5.69
N SER A 91 -7.37 -12.98 -5.29
CA SER A 91 -7.70 -13.55 -3.98
C SER A 91 -7.83 -15.08 -3.99
N GLY A 92 -7.12 -15.76 -4.91
CA GLY A 92 -7.09 -17.22 -5.04
C GLY A 92 -7.87 -17.79 -6.23
N CYS A 93 -8.61 -16.96 -6.98
CA CYS A 93 -9.48 -17.46 -8.06
C CYS A 93 -8.74 -17.81 -9.35
N VAL A 94 -7.64 -17.10 -9.65
CA VAL A 94 -6.87 -17.29 -10.89
C VAL A 94 -5.49 -17.91 -10.64
N GLU A 95 -5.03 -17.94 -9.38
CA GLU A 95 -3.72 -18.47 -8.99
C GLU A 95 -3.51 -19.93 -9.36
N ALA A 96 -4.54 -20.77 -9.23
CA ALA A 96 -4.46 -22.20 -9.54
C ALA A 96 -4.18 -22.43 -11.04
N ASP A 97 -4.89 -21.74 -11.92
CA ASP A 97 -4.67 -21.84 -13.37
C ASP A 97 -3.34 -21.20 -13.80
N LEU A 98 -2.93 -20.10 -13.17
CA LEU A 98 -1.59 -19.55 -13.40
C LEU A 98 -0.49 -20.52 -12.98
N PHE A 99 -0.68 -21.23 -11.87
CA PHE A 99 0.24 -22.25 -11.42
C PHE A 99 0.32 -23.40 -12.42
N GLU A 100 -0.82 -23.94 -12.88
CA GLU A 100 -0.84 -25.01 -13.89
C GLU A 100 -0.19 -24.58 -15.22
N ARG A 101 -0.46 -23.35 -15.68
CA ARG A 101 0.17 -22.79 -16.87
C ARG A 101 1.68 -22.66 -16.70
N ALA A 102 2.14 -22.22 -15.53
CA ALA A 102 3.56 -22.12 -15.23
C ALA A 102 4.22 -23.51 -15.24
N GLN A 103 3.59 -24.52 -14.65
CA GLN A 103 4.10 -25.90 -14.68
C GLN A 103 4.20 -26.43 -16.11
N ARG A 104 3.17 -26.27 -16.94
CA ARG A 104 3.22 -26.65 -18.37
C ARG A 104 4.37 -25.98 -19.11
N VAL A 105 4.63 -24.69 -18.86
CA VAL A 105 5.78 -23.99 -19.45
C VAL A 105 7.11 -24.61 -19.00
N PHE A 106 7.23 -25.00 -17.72
CA PHE A 106 8.44 -25.66 -17.24
C PHE A 106 8.63 -27.07 -17.80
N GLU A 107 7.54 -27.81 -18.00
CA GLU A 107 7.50 -29.14 -18.62
C GLU A 107 7.88 -29.09 -20.12
N ASP A 108 7.26 -28.18 -20.88
CA ASP A 108 7.51 -27.97 -22.31
C ASP A 108 8.95 -27.49 -22.58
N HIS A 109 9.56 -26.83 -21.59
CA HIS A 109 10.88 -26.25 -21.69
C HIS A 109 11.77 -26.74 -20.53
N PRO A 110 12.28 -27.99 -20.54
CA PRO A 110 13.06 -28.55 -19.44
C PRO A 110 14.44 -27.88 -19.24
N GLY A 111 14.97 -27.23 -20.30
CA GLY A 111 16.27 -26.55 -20.30
C GLY A 111 16.21 -25.06 -19.94
N LEU A 112 16.62 -24.20 -20.87
CA LEU A 112 16.59 -22.75 -20.68
C LEU A 112 15.23 -22.18 -21.09
N LEU A 113 14.75 -21.17 -20.36
CA LEU A 113 13.59 -20.37 -20.76
C LEU A 113 13.94 -19.28 -21.80
N GLY A 114 15.22 -19.16 -22.17
CA GLY A 114 15.77 -18.18 -23.11
C GLY A 114 15.17 -18.33 -24.50
N GLY A 115 14.15 -17.55 -24.82
CA GLY A 115 13.40 -17.66 -26.08
C GLY A 115 11.89 -17.81 -25.89
N ILE A 116 11.41 -17.97 -24.65
CA ILE A 116 9.99 -17.92 -24.35
C ILE A 116 9.57 -16.45 -24.24
N GLY A 117 8.60 -16.04 -25.05
CA GLY A 117 8.04 -14.70 -25.00
C GLY A 117 7.14 -14.48 -23.79
N CYS A 118 6.54 -13.29 -23.73
CA CYS A 118 5.49 -12.98 -22.76
C CYS A 118 4.15 -13.58 -23.25
N ARG A 119 3.41 -14.19 -22.33
CA ARG A 119 2.06 -14.72 -22.57
C ARG A 119 1.05 -13.88 -21.81
N MET A 120 0.12 -13.26 -22.53
CA MET A 120 -1.00 -12.55 -21.93
C MET A 120 -2.12 -13.54 -21.60
N VAL A 121 -2.67 -13.44 -20.39
CA VAL A 121 -3.81 -14.24 -19.94
C VAL A 121 -4.88 -13.31 -19.42
N GLU A 122 -6.12 -13.54 -19.83
CA GLU A 122 -7.29 -12.75 -19.46
C GLU A 122 -8.30 -13.61 -18.72
N TYR A 123 -8.80 -13.09 -17.60
CA TYR A 123 -9.79 -13.75 -16.76
C TYR A 123 -11.01 -12.83 -16.63
N GLU A 124 -12.17 -13.30 -17.08
CA GLU A 124 -13.45 -12.58 -16.93
C GLU A 124 -14.31 -13.24 -15.84
N SER A 125 -15.03 -12.43 -15.06
CA SER A 125 -15.93 -12.94 -14.01
C SER A 125 -17.15 -13.68 -14.57
N ASP A 126 -17.60 -13.29 -15.77
CA ASP A 126 -18.90 -13.66 -16.33
C ASP A 126 -18.84 -14.86 -17.28
N SER A 127 -17.66 -15.45 -17.49
CA SER A 127 -17.55 -16.69 -18.23
C SER A 127 -18.11 -17.83 -17.37
N LEU A 128 -19.40 -18.12 -17.55
CA LEU A 128 -20.05 -19.34 -17.08
C LEU A 128 -19.37 -20.54 -17.75
N SER A 129 -18.26 -21.02 -17.17
CA SER A 129 -17.76 -22.35 -17.49
C SER A 129 -18.78 -23.38 -16.99
N ALA A 130 -19.09 -24.38 -17.83
CA ALA A 130 -19.87 -25.55 -17.41
C ALA A 130 -19.10 -26.41 -16.38
N ASP A 131 -17.79 -26.20 -16.26
CA ASP A 131 -16.93 -26.81 -15.26
C ASP A 131 -16.95 -26.00 -13.95
N PRO A 132 -17.45 -26.56 -12.83
CA PRO A 132 -17.44 -25.90 -11.52
C PRO A 132 -16.04 -25.65 -10.95
N PHE A 133 -14.99 -26.25 -11.53
CA PHE A 133 -13.59 -26.05 -11.16
C PHE A 133 -12.84 -25.10 -12.10
N ALA A 134 -13.46 -24.61 -13.17
CA ALA A 134 -12.78 -23.65 -14.04
C ALA A 134 -12.47 -22.35 -13.29
N PRO A 135 -11.38 -21.67 -13.63
CA PRO A 135 -10.95 -20.47 -12.93
C PRO A 135 -12.01 -19.39 -13.14
N ARG A 136 -12.70 -19.02 -12.06
CA ARG A 136 -13.61 -17.88 -12.11
C ARG A 136 -12.77 -16.62 -12.12
N GLY A 137 -13.10 -15.66 -12.98
CA GLY A 137 -12.53 -14.32 -12.84
C GLY A 137 -12.83 -13.74 -11.45
N PRO A 138 -12.03 -12.75 -11.00
CA PRO A 138 -12.25 -12.12 -9.71
C PRO A 138 -13.67 -11.55 -9.60
N CYS A 139 -14.23 -11.55 -8.39
CA CYS A 139 -15.63 -11.16 -8.14
C CYS A 139 -16.00 -9.82 -8.82
N GLY A 140 -16.77 -9.89 -9.91
CA GLY A 140 -17.34 -8.72 -10.59
C GLY A 140 -16.37 -7.87 -11.42
N GLY A 141 -15.33 -8.46 -12.01
CA GLY A 141 -14.47 -7.75 -12.97
C GLY A 141 -13.57 -8.65 -13.83
N THR A 142 -12.90 -8.03 -14.80
CA THR A 142 -11.91 -8.69 -15.68
C THR A 142 -10.50 -8.32 -15.24
N VAL A 143 -9.59 -9.30 -15.24
CA VAL A 143 -8.16 -9.08 -14.97
C VAL A 143 -7.33 -9.63 -16.11
N ARG A 144 -6.37 -8.83 -16.57
CA ARG A 144 -5.34 -9.28 -17.50
C ARG A 144 -3.99 -9.34 -16.80
N VAL A 145 -3.29 -10.43 -17.03
CA VAL A 145 -1.94 -10.65 -16.52
C VAL A 145 -0.97 -11.00 -17.64
N ALA A 146 0.28 -10.56 -17.47
CA ALA A 146 1.40 -10.94 -18.30
C ALA A 146 2.23 -12.00 -17.56
N MET A 147 2.40 -13.18 -18.14
CA MET A 147 3.32 -14.22 -17.67
C MET A 147 4.59 -14.22 -18.53
N TYR A 148 5.76 -14.05 -17.93
CA TYR A 148 7.02 -13.88 -18.64
C TYR A 148 8.19 -14.50 -17.88
N PRO A 149 9.22 -15.00 -18.58
CA PRO A 149 10.42 -15.53 -17.94
C PRO A 149 11.29 -14.42 -17.37
N VAL A 150 11.91 -14.70 -16.22
CA VAL A 150 12.94 -13.85 -15.62
C VAL A 150 14.24 -14.62 -15.56
N THR A 151 15.12 -14.33 -16.52
CA THR A 151 16.46 -14.93 -16.63
C THR A 151 17.48 -13.84 -16.95
N PRO A 152 18.80 -14.11 -16.85
CA PRO A 152 19.82 -13.14 -17.26
C PRO A 152 19.72 -12.64 -18.70
N GLN A 153 19.10 -13.43 -19.58
CA GLN A 153 18.82 -12.99 -20.94
C GLN A 153 17.63 -12.01 -21.01
N HIS A 154 16.55 -12.26 -20.26
CA HIS A 154 15.35 -11.43 -20.33
C HIS A 154 15.43 -10.17 -19.47
N PHE A 155 16.12 -10.21 -18.33
CA PHE A 155 16.23 -9.07 -17.42
C PHE A 155 17.64 -8.94 -16.82
N PRO A 156 18.65 -8.61 -17.65
CA PRO A 156 20.03 -8.50 -17.21
C PRO A 156 20.25 -7.42 -16.13
N GLU A 157 19.43 -6.37 -16.10
CA GLU A 157 19.52 -5.25 -15.15
C GLU A 157 18.87 -5.53 -13.79
N LEU A 158 18.30 -6.72 -13.55
CA LEU A 158 17.69 -7.05 -12.27
C LEU A 158 18.63 -6.81 -11.06
N PRO A 159 19.94 -7.17 -11.09
CA PRO A 159 20.86 -6.84 -10.01
C PRO A 159 21.02 -5.33 -9.78
N THR A 160 21.01 -4.54 -10.85
CA THR A 160 21.08 -3.06 -10.81
C THR A 160 19.80 -2.46 -10.24
N LEU A 161 18.63 -3.02 -10.57
CA LEU A 161 17.36 -2.64 -9.95
C LEU A 161 17.42 -2.88 -8.43
N ILE A 162 17.85 -4.07 -7.99
CA ILE A 162 17.94 -4.40 -6.57
C ILE A 162 18.92 -3.48 -5.83
N SER A 163 20.09 -3.18 -6.41
CA SER A 163 21.06 -2.27 -5.78
C SER A 163 20.54 -0.84 -5.71
N THR A 164 19.83 -0.37 -6.74
CA THR A 164 19.22 0.97 -6.77
C THR A 164 18.16 1.13 -5.68
N LEU A 165 17.28 0.13 -5.53
CA LEU A 165 16.26 0.14 -4.47
C LEU A 165 16.85 0.04 -3.07
N ARG A 166 17.92 -0.75 -2.89
CA ARG A 166 18.67 -0.82 -1.62
C ARG A 166 19.34 0.50 -1.27
N ALA A 167 19.77 1.26 -2.26
CA ALA A 167 20.33 2.60 -2.08
C ALA A 167 19.27 3.69 -1.83
N GLY A 168 18.00 3.31 -1.64
CA GLY A 168 16.92 4.26 -1.36
C GLY A 168 16.46 5.06 -2.58
N ARG A 169 16.85 4.67 -3.80
CA ARG A 169 16.49 5.38 -5.02
C ARG A 169 15.34 4.67 -5.74
N PRO A 170 14.34 5.39 -6.25
CA PRO A 170 13.30 4.81 -7.09
C PRO A 170 13.89 4.36 -8.43
N ALA A 171 13.24 3.39 -9.06
CA ALA A 171 13.61 2.87 -10.37
C ALA A 171 12.37 2.61 -11.22
N VAL A 172 12.54 2.63 -12.53
CA VAL A 172 11.48 2.32 -13.49
C VAL A 172 11.98 1.25 -14.44
N THR A 173 11.13 0.29 -14.78
CA THR A 173 11.41 -0.72 -15.80
C THR A 173 10.32 -0.75 -16.85
N PHE A 174 10.70 -1.18 -18.05
CA PHE A 174 9.79 -1.38 -19.19
C PHE A 174 9.85 -2.85 -19.60
N LEU A 175 8.73 -3.55 -19.44
CA LEU A 175 8.57 -4.92 -19.89
C LEU A 175 7.94 -4.93 -21.28
N ASN A 176 8.60 -5.56 -22.25
CA ASN A 176 7.99 -5.83 -23.54
C ASN A 176 6.96 -6.96 -23.41
N LEU A 177 5.68 -6.67 -23.67
CA LEU A 177 4.57 -7.61 -23.47
C LEU A 177 4.45 -8.69 -24.57
N GLN A 178 5.32 -8.66 -25.58
CA GLN A 178 5.45 -9.72 -26.57
C GLN A 178 6.65 -10.61 -26.27
N THR A 179 7.81 -10.02 -26.01
CA THR A 179 9.08 -10.76 -25.90
C THR A 179 9.44 -11.15 -24.47
N GLY A 180 8.85 -10.50 -23.45
CA GLY A 180 9.19 -10.72 -22.04
C GLY A 180 10.51 -10.08 -21.59
N TYR A 181 11.19 -9.33 -22.47
CA TYR A 181 12.43 -8.65 -22.13
C TYR A 181 12.18 -7.35 -21.36
N THR A 182 13.06 -7.07 -20.40
CA THR A 182 13.17 -5.79 -19.69
C THR A 182 14.45 -5.10 -20.14
N ALA A 183 14.37 -4.21 -21.13
CA ALA A 183 15.50 -3.48 -21.71
C ALA A 183 15.01 -2.17 -22.38
N LEU A 184 15.90 -1.42 -23.04
CA LEU A 184 15.50 -0.32 -23.92
C LEU A 184 14.61 -0.86 -25.04
N VAL A 185 13.36 -0.39 -25.11
CA VAL A 185 12.36 -0.85 -26.11
C VAL A 185 12.07 0.27 -27.10
N ASP A 186 12.03 -0.07 -28.39
CA ASP A 186 11.48 0.81 -29.43
C ASP A 186 9.95 0.95 -29.23
N SER A 187 9.53 2.16 -28.89
CA SER A 187 8.13 2.49 -28.56
C SER A 187 7.18 2.43 -29.75
N GLY A 188 7.70 2.38 -31.00
CA GLY A 188 6.89 2.33 -32.21
C GLY A 188 6.40 0.94 -32.62
N ALA A 189 6.99 -0.15 -32.08
CA ALA A 189 6.82 -1.49 -32.64
C ALA A 189 6.14 -2.52 -31.72
N SER A 190 6.08 -2.31 -30.40
CA SER A 190 5.60 -3.34 -29.45
C SER A 190 4.92 -2.75 -28.21
N PRO A 191 3.85 -3.38 -27.68
CA PRO A 191 3.27 -2.99 -26.40
C PRO A 191 4.28 -3.19 -25.25
N VAL A 192 4.35 -2.19 -24.36
CA VAL A 192 5.21 -2.18 -23.17
C VAL A 192 4.41 -1.94 -21.90
N PHE A 193 4.85 -2.54 -20.80
CA PHE A 193 4.33 -2.30 -19.46
C PHE A 193 5.38 -1.57 -18.60
N CYS A 194 5.04 -0.39 -18.11
CA CYS A 194 5.91 0.44 -17.28
C CYS A 194 5.65 0.17 -15.79
N THR A 195 6.66 -0.28 -15.07
CA THR A 195 6.60 -0.50 -13.62
C THR A 195 7.48 0.50 -12.90
N ARG A 196 6.92 1.23 -11.92
CA ARG A 196 7.69 2.07 -11.01
C ARG A 196 7.90 1.35 -9.69
N TYR A 197 9.16 1.17 -9.33
CA TYR A 197 9.61 0.65 -8.04
C TYR A 197 10.05 1.81 -7.16
N ASP A 198 9.32 2.05 -6.08
CA ASP A 198 9.73 3.03 -5.08
C ASP A 198 10.65 2.39 -4.05
N ALA A 199 11.57 3.20 -3.51
CA ALA A 199 12.34 2.80 -2.34
C ALA A 199 11.42 2.50 -1.16
N SER A 200 11.91 1.66 -0.25
CA SER A 200 11.16 1.30 0.96
C SER A 200 10.96 2.55 1.82
N PRO A 201 9.73 2.84 2.25
CA PRO A 201 9.51 3.95 3.17
C PRO A 201 10.28 3.68 4.46
N ARG A 202 10.82 4.73 5.08
CA ARG A 202 11.57 4.60 6.33
C ARG A 202 10.62 4.66 7.51
N MET A 203 10.92 3.89 8.55
CA MET A 203 10.33 4.08 9.87
C MET A 203 11.47 4.31 10.85
N VAL A 204 11.54 5.51 11.41
CA VAL A 204 12.57 5.88 12.39
C VAL A 204 11.92 5.88 13.77
N ILE A 205 12.31 4.91 14.59
CA ILE A 205 11.79 4.71 15.93
C ILE A 205 12.80 5.24 16.93
N PHE A 206 12.41 6.26 17.70
CA PHE A 206 13.23 6.86 18.73
C PHE A 206 12.84 6.31 20.09
N GLY A 207 13.82 5.81 20.84
CA GLY A 207 13.61 5.17 22.13
C GLY A 207 13.45 3.65 22.03
N ILE A 208 14.12 2.95 22.94
CA ILE A 208 14.07 1.48 23.04
C ILE A 208 13.16 1.04 24.20
N SER A 209 12.21 0.16 23.87
CA SER A 209 11.28 -0.52 24.77
C SER A 209 10.85 -1.84 24.14
N ASP A 210 10.00 -2.63 24.82
CA ASP A 210 9.41 -3.83 24.22
C ASP A 210 8.44 -3.48 23.08
N ILE A 211 7.76 -2.33 23.15
CA ILE A 211 6.95 -1.80 22.04
C ILE A 211 7.83 -1.58 20.80
N THR A 212 9.05 -1.06 20.99
CA THR A 212 10.01 -0.84 19.88
C THR A 212 10.34 -2.14 19.15
N VAL A 213 10.55 -3.23 19.89
CA VAL A 213 10.89 -4.54 19.32
C VAL A 213 9.74 -5.08 18.47
N GLU A 214 8.53 -5.08 19.02
CA GLU A 214 7.33 -5.56 18.32
C GLU A 214 7.01 -4.70 17.08
N LEU A 215 7.08 -3.37 17.22
CA LEU A 215 6.83 -2.45 16.13
C LEU A 215 7.86 -2.63 15.01
N ALA A 216 9.15 -2.76 15.35
CA ALA A 216 10.20 -2.96 14.36
C ALA A 216 10.01 -4.27 13.58
N ALA A 217 9.59 -5.35 14.25
CA ALA A 217 9.29 -6.63 13.60
C ALA A 217 8.10 -6.50 12.64
N LEU A 218 6.98 -5.90 13.09
CA LEU A 218 5.80 -5.69 12.24
C LEU A 218 6.10 -4.78 11.05
N ALA A 219 6.79 -3.67 11.27
CA ALA A 219 7.14 -2.70 10.23
C ALA A 219 8.10 -3.29 9.19
N THR A 220 9.11 -4.05 9.63
CA THR A 220 10.02 -4.77 8.72
C THR A 220 9.26 -5.76 7.84
N ARG A 221 8.33 -6.52 8.42
CA ARG A 221 7.46 -7.44 7.67
C ARG A 221 6.54 -6.72 6.68
N MET A 222 6.09 -5.51 7.01
CA MET A 222 5.29 -4.67 6.12
C MET A 222 6.12 -3.99 5.01
N GLY A 223 7.45 -4.08 5.08
CA GLY A 223 8.35 -3.57 4.04
C GLY A 223 8.93 -2.18 4.31
N TYR A 224 8.87 -1.68 5.55
CA TYR A 224 9.59 -0.48 5.96
C TYR A 224 11.10 -0.76 6.06
N ALA A 225 11.91 0.26 5.77
CA ALA A 225 13.30 0.30 6.20
C ALA A 225 13.34 0.88 7.63
N VAL A 226 13.53 0.01 8.62
CA VAL A 226 13.40 0.38 10.03
C VAL A 226 14.75 0.78 10.61
N VAL A 227 14.75 1.93 11.29
CA VAL A 227 15.86 2.41 12.10
C VAL A 227 15.40 2.55 13.54
N VAL A 228 16.21 2.11 14.50
CA VAL A 228 16.00 2.33 15.93
C VAL A 228 17.13 3.19 16.47
N CYS A 229 16.78 4.36 16.99
CA CYS A 229 17.73 5.32 17.56
C CYS A 229 17.48 5.47 19.07
N ASP A 230 18.50 5.19 19.88
CA ASP A 230 18.49 5.44 21.32
C ASP A 230 19.90 5.84 21.78
N PRO A 231 20.07 6.86 22.63
CA PRO A 231 21.39 7.29 23.08
C PRO A 231 22.09 6.25 23.97
N ARG A 232 21.35 5.29 24.53
CA ARG A 232 21.89 4.27 25.43
C ARG A 232 22.31 3.03 24.63
N SER A 233 23.54 3.05 24.12
CA SER A 233 24.12 1.99 23.30
C SER A 233 23.97 0.57 23.88
N ALA A 234 24.01 0.42 25.21
CA ALA A 234 23.86 -0.87 25.89
C ALA A 234 22.52 -1.59 25.60
N PHE A 235 21.47 -0.86 25.22
CA PHE A 235 20.15 -1.42 24.91
C PHE A 235 19.97 -1.78 23.43
N LEU A 236 20.91 -1.38 22.56
CA LEU A 236 20.89 -1.61 21.12
C LEU A 236 21.58 -2.93 20.77
N GLN A 237 20.93 -4.03 21.13
CA GLN A 237 21.39 -5.39 20.88
C GLN A 237 20.63 -5.98 19.69
N HIS A 238 21.34 -6.42 18.65
CA HIS A 238 20.72 -6.94 17.43
C HIS A 238 19.89 -8.20 17.68
N GLU A 239 20.27 -8.99 18.70
CA GLU A 239 19.63 -10.24 19.09
C GLU A 239 18.18 -10.06 19.57
N ARG A 240 17.81 -8.83 19.99
CA ARG A 240 16.46 -8.50 20.39
C ARG A 240 15.50 -8.34 19.21
N PHE A 241 16.03 -8.26 18.00
CA PHE A 241 15.27 -7.87 16.82
C PHE A 241 15.20 -9.00 15.78
N SER A 242 14.02 -9.16 15.18
CA SER A 242 13.83 -10.08 14.05
C SER A 242 13.84 -9.30 12.73
N GLY A 243 14.89 -9.48 11.95
CA GLY A 243 15.04 -8.86 10.63
C GLY A 243 16.14 -7.81 10.53
N ALA A 244 16.26 -7.20 9.35
CA ALA A 244 17.28 -6.20 9.07
C ALA A 244 16.84 -4.83 9.60
N ILE A 245 17.33 -4.47 10.78
CA ILE A 245 17.06 -3.19 11.45
C ILE A 245 18.38 -2.47 11.67
N GLU A 246 18.42 -1.18 11.35
CA GLU A 246 19.57 -0.33 11.63
C GLU A 246 19.50 0.18 13.07
N LEU A 247 20.53 -0.08 13.87
CA LEU A 247 20.61 0.38 15.26
C LEU A 247 21.58 1.56 15.37
N VAL A 248 21.10 2.69 15.88
CA VAL A 248 21.86 3.94 15.95
C VAL A 248 21.97 4.42 17.40
N ALA A 249 23.20 4.47 17.91
CA ALA A 249 23.52 5.01 19.22
C ALA A 249 23.75 6.53 19.13
N ASP A 250 22.67 7.32 19.14
CA ASP A 250 22.74 8.77 19.02
C ASP A 250 21.63 9.48 19.81
N ARG A 251 21.80 10.78 20.05
CA ARG A 251 20.76 11.69 20.54
C ARG A 251 19.68 11.85 19.44
N PRO A 252 18.39 11.64 19.77
CA PRO A 252 17.29 11.60 18.79
C PRO A 252 17.17 12.79 17.84
N ASP A 253 17.18 14.01 18.36
CA ASP A 253 17.10 15.26 17.59
C ASP A 253 18.32 15.47 16.69
N ARG A 254 19.53 15.12 17.17
CA ARG A 254 20.76 15.21 16.38
C ARG A 254 20.71 14.26 15.18
N TYR A 255 20.31 13.02 15.41
CA TYR A 255 20.18 12.03 14.34
C TYR A 255 19.13 12.47 13.31
N LEU A 256 17.94 12.89 13.77
CA LEU A 256 16.87 13.32 12.87
C LEU A 256 17.31 14.51 11.99
N ARG A 257 17.97 15.51 12.59
CA ARG A 257 18.51 16.65 11.86
C ARG A 257 19.47 16.22 10.76
N TYR A 258 20.44 15.37 11.11
CA TYR A 258 21.44 14.87 10.15
C TYR A 258 20.79 14.11 8.98
N GLU A 259 19.81 13.26 9.27
CA GLU A 259 19.11 12.50 8.23
C GLU A 259 18.22 13.39 7.34
N ARG A 260 17.58 14.42 7.93
CA ARG A 260 16.80 15.44 7.21
C ARG A 260 17.69 16.25 6.28
N GLU A 261 18.79 16.80 6.79
CA GLU A 261 19.76 17.60 6.01
C GLU A 261 20.41 16.79 4.89
N ALA A 262 20.59 15.48 5.10
CA ALA A 262 21.08 14.57 4.07
C ALA A 262 20.00 14.10 3.07
N GLY A 263 18.76 14.59 3.18
CA GLY A 263 17.65 14.24 2.29
C GLY A 263 17.20 12.78 2.38
N ARG A 264 17.50 12.09 3.48
CA ARG A 264 17.11 10.70 3.71
C ARG A 264 15.80 10.54 4.49
N VAL A 265 15.21 11.65 4.94
CA VAL A 265 13.87 11.70 5.53
C VAL A 265 12.97 12.50 4.59
N ASP A 266 11.82 11.93 4.27
CA ASP A 266 10.85 12.48 3.32
C ASP A 266 9.41 12.29 3.82
N ALA A 267 8.43 12.71 3.02
CA ALA A 267 7.02 12.61 3.36
C ALA A 267 6.52 11.17 3.58
N ARG A 268 7.23 10.17 3.05
CA ARG A 268 6.90 8.74 3.22
C ARG A 268 7.56 8.15 4.46
N THR A 269 8.40 8.92 5.16
CA THR A 269 9.04 8.48 6.38
C THR A 269 8.07 8.61 7.55
N ALA A 270 7.99 7.56 8.37
CA ALA A 270 7.25 7.58 9.63
C ALA A 270 8.20 7.85 10.79
N ILE A 271 7.95 8.91 11.55
CA ILE A 271 8.69 9.25 12.78
C ILE A 271 7.87 8.77 13.98
N VAL A 272 8.48 7.90 14.79
CA VAL A 272 7.84 7.30 15.96
C VAL A 272 8.66 7.62 17.20
N ASP A 273 8.14 8.47 18.08
CA ASP A 273 8.74 8.82 19.35
C ASP A 273 8.18 7.94 20.48
N LEU A 274 8.97 6.98 20.94
CA LEU A 274 8.68 6.11 22.09
C LEU A 274 9.49 6.51 23.33
N ILE A 275 10.00 7.75 23.38
CA ILE A 275 10.84 8.22 24.49
C ILE A 275 9.99 8.65 25.69
N HIS A 276 10.37 8.18 26.88
CA HIS A 276 9.70 8.54 28.14
C HIS A 276 10.21 9.84 28.78
N ASP A 277 11.36 10.35 28.35
CA ASP A 277 11.99 11.56 28.90
C ASP A 277 11.82 12.75 27.94
N ASP A 278 11.09 13.76 28.38
CA ASP A 278 10.74 14.93 27.57
C ASP A 278 11.97 15.81 27.25
N ARG A 279 13.09 15.66 27.98
CA ARG A 279 14.38 16.30 27.64
C ARG A 279 14.98 15.83 26.32
N PHE A 280 14.55 14.67 25.82
CA PHE A 280 14.94 14.14 24.51
C PHE A 280 13.79 14.19 23.51
N SER A 281 12.57 13.89 23.97
CA SER A 281 11.38 13.89 23.09
C SER A 281 11.00 15.29 22.59
N ILE A 282 11.01 16.33 23.44
CA ILE A 282 10.64 17.68 23.00
C ILE A 282 11.60 18.22 21.92
N PRO A 283 12.93 18.14 22.08
CA PRO A 283 13.86 18.51 21.00
C PRO A 283 13.66 17.72 19.70
N LEU A 284 13.38 16.41 19.81
CA LEU A 284 13.09 15.56 18.65
C LEU A 284 11.84 16.05 17.90
N LEU A 285 10.76 16.35 18.63
CA LEU A 285 9.50 16.77 18.04
C LEU A 285 9.58 18.16 17.42
N LEU A 286 10.38 19.07 17.98
CA LEU A 286 10.67 20.36 17.33
C LEU A 286 11.35 20.15 15.97
N GLU A 287 12.32 19.24 15.88
CA GLU A 287 12.99 18.93 14.61
C GLU A 287 12.06 18.22 13.60
N ALA A 288 11.12 17.40 14.08
CA ALA A 288 10.19 16.65 13.23
C ALA A 288 9.01 17.51 12.71
N LEU A 289 8.45 18.37 13.57
CA LEU A 289 7.18 19.05 13.31
C LEU A 289 7.32 20.45 12.73
N ASP A 290 8.44 21.13 12.95
CA ASP A 290 8.63 22.50 12.48
C ASP A 290 8.68 22.54 10.95
N SER A 291 7.56 22.95 10.33
CA SER A 291 7.38 22.96 8.88
C SER A 291 8.40 23.85 8.17
N ARG A 292 8.98 24.84 8.87
CA ARG A 292 10.02 25.72 8.35
C ARG A 292 11.35 25.00 8.10
N LEU A 293 11.56 23.83 8.71
CA LEU A 293 12.77 23.02 8.52
C LEU A 293 12.70 22.10 7.29
N TRP A 294 11.53 22.01 6.64
CA TRP A 294 11.27 21.09 5.55
C TRP A 294 11.10 21.83 4.22
N ALA A 295 11.58 21.20 3.13
CA ALA A 295 11.20 21.64 1.80
C ALA A 295 9.71 21.32 1.54
N ALA A 296 9.10 22.04 0.61
CA ALA A 296 7.69 21.85 0.27
C ALA A 296 7.43 20.38 -0.12
N GLY A 297 6.48 19.75 0.58
CA GLY A 297 6.07 18.36 0.32
C GLY A 297 7.06 17.28 0.79
N THR A 298 8.09 17.63 1.56
CA THR A 298 9.06 16.64 2.09
C THR A 298 8.85 16.31 3.57
N GLN A 299 8.02 17.07 4.29
CA GLN A 299 7.76 16.82 5.70
C GLN A 299 7.07 15.46 5.90
N PRO A 300 7.52 14.62 6.84
CA PRO A 300 6.89 13.35 7.21
C PRO A 300 5.39 13.48 7.42
N VAL A 301 4.61 12.66 6.72
CA VAL A 301 3.15 12.61 6.91
C VAL A 301 2.78 12.09 8.30
N PHE A 302 3.64 11.26 8.91
CA PHE A 302 3.41 10.70 10.23
C PHE A 302 4.52 11.10 11.21
N VAL A 303 4.14 11.83 12.25
CA VAL A 303 4.96 12.08 13.45
C VAL A 303 4.10 11.75 14.66
N GLY A 304 4.45 10.69 15.38
CA GLY A 304 3.70 10.23 16.54
C GLY A 304 4.53 10.16 17.81
N ALA A 305 3.92 10.42 18.96
CA ALA A 305 4.58 10.35 20.26
C ALA A 305 3.78 9.54 21.30
N LEU A 306 4.47 8.64 21.98
CA LEU A 306 3.91 7.82 23.05
C LEU A 306 3.58 8.67 24.29
N GLY A 307 2.39 8.49 24.84
CA GLY A 307 1.99 9.11 26.09
C GLY A 307 0.51 8.96 26.38
N SER A 308 0.11 9.07 27.66
CA SER A 308 -1.29 9.22 28.04
C SER A 308 -1.87 10.51 27.48
N SER A 309 -3.20 10.68 27.50
CA SER A 309 -3.86 11.91 27.06
C SER A 309 -3.34 13.14 27.82
N ALA A 310 -3.14 13.01 29.14
CA ALA A 310 -2.58 14.08 29.97
C ALA A 310 -1.13 14.43 29.58
N ARG A 311 -0.27 13.43 29.38
CA ARG A 311 1.13 13.66 28.96
C ARG A 311 1.18 14.28 27.55
N SER A 312 0.32 13.83 26.65
CA SER A 312 0.20 14.36 25.29
C SER A 312 -0.26 15.83 25.29
N ALA A 313 -1.21 16.20 26.14
CA ALA A 313 -1.64 17.59 26.29
C ALA A 313 -0.53 18.50 26.83
N ASN A 314 0.22 18.03 27.83
CA ASN A 314 1.38 18.77 28.35
C ASN A 314 2.47 18.93 27.27
N LYS A 315 2.73 17.88 26.49
CA LYS A 315 3.69 17.89 25.39
C LYS A 315 3.34 18.94 24.33
N ARG A 316 2.08 19.00 23.91
CA ARG A 316 1.60 20.03 22.96
C ARG A 316 1.77 21.44 23.53
N ARG A 317 1.49 21.64 24.82
CA ARG A 317 1.69 22.94 25.49
C ARG A 317 3.15 23.36 25.48
N GLU A 318 4.05 22.46 25.85
CA GLU A 318 5.49 22.75 25.84
C GLU A 318 6.00 23.06 24.43
N LEU A 319 5.54 22.33 23.41
CA LEU A 319 5.91 22.62 22.01
C LEU A 319 5.47 24.02 21.57
N LEU A 320 4.26 24.45 21.94
CA LEU A 320 3.77 25.81 21.69
C LEU A 320 4.62 26.87 22.44
N GLU A 321 4.92 26.63 23.71
CA GLU A 321 5.76 27.52 24.54
C GLU A 321 7.19 27.66 23.98
N ARG A 322 7.68 26.62 23.29
CA ARG A 322 8.97 26.62 22.58
C ARG A 322 8.91 27.29 21.21
N GLY A 323 7.75 27.82 20.79
CA GLY A 323 7.58 28.60 19.58
C GLY A 323 7.24 27.79 18.32
N LEU A 324 6.77 26.56 18.48
CA LEU A 324 6.24 25.78 17.35
C LEU A 324 4.84 26.30 16.97
N PRO A 325 4.54 26.54 15.67
CA PRO A 325 3.21 26.96 15.22
C PRO A 325 2.11 25.97 15.65
N ALA A 326 0.90 26.48 15.88
CA ALA A 326 -0.23 25.65 16.29
C ALA A 326 -0.62 24.60 15.24
N ASP A 327 -0.51 24.94 13.95
CA ASP A 327 -0.76 24.02 12.84
C ASP A 327 0.24 22.85 12.88
N ASP A 328 1.53 23.14 13.00
CA ASP A 328 2.61 22.15 13.15
C ASP A 328 2.38 21.24 14.38
N VAL A 329 1.97 21.80 15.51
CA VAL A 329 1.59 21.01 16.70
C VAL A 329 0.37 20.14 16.43
N GLY A 330 -0.55 20.58 15.58
CA GLY A 330 -1.73 19.83 15.15
C GLY A 330 -1.39 18.55 14.38
N HIS A 331 -0.26 18.52 13.67
CA HIS A 331 0.21 17.33 12.95
C HIS A 331 0.67 16.18 13.85
N LEU A 332 1.01 16.46 15.12
CA LEU A 332 1.48 15.45 16.07
C LEU A 332 0.38 14.44 16.42
N GLN A 333 0.68 13.15 16.24
CA GLN A 333 -0.15 12.03 16.70
C GLN A 333 0.22 11.64 18.14
N ALA A 334 -0.46 12.25 19.12
CA ALA A 334 -0.24 12.03 20.54
C ALA A 334 -1.57 12.12 21.31
N PRO A 335 -2.06 11.04 21.95
CA PRO A 335 -1.46 9.70 22.02
C PRO A 335 -1.28 9.06 20.64
N ILE A 336 -0.19 8.30 20.47
CA ILE A 336 0.13 7.60 19.23
C ILE A 336 -0.69 6.30 19.09
N GLY A 337 -1.04 5.96 17.85
CA GLY A 337 -1.76 4.75 17.46
C GLY A 337 -3.28 4.92 17.41
N LEU A 338 -3.95 4.02 16.69
CA LEU A 338 -5.42 3.92 16.71
C LEU A 338 -5.90 3.39 18.06
N ASP A 339 -7.10 3.78 18.48
CA ASP A 339 -7.71 3.21 19.68
C ASP A 339 -8.23 1.80 19.42
N LEU A 340 -7.39 0.80 19.70
CA LEU A 340 -7.74 -0.62 19.63
C LEU A 340 -8.15 -1.20 20.99
N GLY A 341 -8.14 -0.39 22.07
CA GLY A 341 -8.40 -0.83 23.45
C GLY A 341 -7.33 -1.71 24.10
N GLY A 342 -6.35 -2.21 23.34
CA GLY A 342 -5.28 -3.07 23.85
C GLY A 342 -4.21 -2.32 24.65
N ARG A 343 -3.66 -2.97 25.69
CA ARG A 343 -2.65 -2.38 26.60
C ARG A 343 -1.30 -3.08 26.58
N GLU A 344 -1.19 -4.19 25.87
CA GLU A 344 0.05 -4.95 25.75
C GLU A 344 0.96 -4.33 24.68
N GLY A 345 2.27 -4.56 24.80
CA GLY A 345 3.26 -3.99 23.88
C GLY A 345 2.97 -4.30 22.40
N ALA A 346 2.59 -5.54 22.09
CA ALA A 346 2.23 -5.97 20.74
C ALA A 346 0.94 -5.29 20.24
N HIS A 347 -0.06 -5.08 21.10
CA HIS A 347 -1.28 -4.35 20.73
C HIS A 347 -1.01 -2.87 20.44
N ILE A 348 -0.13 -2.24 21.23
CA ILE A 348 0.29 -0.85 21.00
C ILE A 348 1.12 -0.75 19.72
N ALA A 349 2.05 -1.68 19.47
CA ALA A 349 2.82 -1.71 18.23
C ALA A 349 1.91 -1.85 17.00
N LEU A 350 0.92 -2.74 17.05
CA LEU A 350 -0.07 -2.90 15.99
C LEU A 350 -0.89 -1.61 15.79
N SER A 351 -1.32 -0.95 16.87
CA SER A 351 -2.11 0.27 16.77
C SER A 351 -1.34 1.43 16.15
N ILE A 352 -0.05 1.56 16.48
CA ILE A 352 0.87 2.53 15.86
C ILE A 352 1.00 2.25 14.37
N LEU A 353 1.37 1.01 13.99
CA LEU A 353 1.56 0.66 12.59
C LEU A 353 0.27 0.81 11.78
N ALA A 354 -0.88 0.48 12.36
CA ALA A 354 -2.19 0.68 11.72
C ALA A 354 -2.47 2.16 11.45
N GLN A 355 -2.16 3.06 12.39
CA GLN A 355 -2.31 4.50 12.20
C GLN A 355 -1.35 5.03 11.12
N VAL A 356 -0.09 4.58 11.13
CA VAL A 356 0.90 4.94 10.09
C VAL A 356 0.35 4.58 8.71
N VAL A 357 -0.13 3.35 8.52
CA VAL A 357 -0.70 2.89 7.24
C VAL A 357 -1.96 3.67 6.86
N ALA A 358 -2.85 3.93 7.83
CA ALA A 358 -4.05 4.72 7.58
C ALA A 358 -3.70 6.12 7.06
N MET A 359 -2.75 6.81 7.68
CA MET A 359 -2.34 8.15 7.23
C MET A 359 -1.58 8.12 5.90
N SER A 360 -0.70 7.14 5.67
CA SER A 360 0.05 7.03 4.42
C SER A 360 -0.83 6.72 3.21
N GLU A 361 -1.92 5.97 3.42
CA GLU A 361 -2.89 5.59 2.40
C GLU A 361 -4.16 6.46 2.41
N ASN A 362 -4.17 7.53 3.22
CA ASN A 362 -5.30 8.44 3.37
C ASN A 362 -6.63 7.75 3.76
N GLY A 363 -6.53 6.69 4.57
CA GLY A 363 -7.64 5.94 5.15
C GLY A 363 -8.11 6.49 6.50
N SER A 364 -9.36 6.22 6.85
CA SER A 364 -9.99 6.71 8.08
C SER A 364 -9.54 5.99 9.37
N GLY A 365 -9.07 4.75 9.25
CA GLY A 365 -8.83 3.87 10.41
C GLY A 365 -10.11 3.36 11.09
N LEU A 366 -11.29 3.70 10.57
CA LEU A 366 -12.59 3.21 11.05
C LEU A 366 -12.94 1.85 10.42
N PRO A 367 -13.89 1.09 11.00
CA PRO A 367 -14.35 -0.15 10.40
C PRO A 367 -14.91 0.06 8.98
N LYS A 368 -14.37 -0.65 7.99
CA LYS A 368 -14.86 -0.59 6.59
C LYS A 368 -16.34 -0.96 6.43
N SER A 369 -16.88 -1.74 7.37
CA SER A 369 -18.30 -2.09 7.42
C SER A 369 -19.20 -0.87 7.52
N ASP A 370 -18.75 0.17 8.21
CA ASP A 370 -19.57 1.34 8.50
C ASP A 370 -19.71 2.22 7.24
N ASP A 371 -18.66 2.29 6.42
CA ASP A 371 -18.68 2.98 5.12
C ASP A 371 -19.45 2.18 4.06
N ALA A 372 -19.19 0.87 3.95
CA ALA A 372 -19.81 0.02 2.92
C ALA A 372 -21.34 -0.08 3.06
N TRP A 373 -21.86 -0.10 4.29
CA TRP A 373 -23.29 -0.10 4.53
C TRP A 373 -23.92 1.25 4.20
N ARG A 374 -23.23 2.37 4.50
CA ARG A 374 -23.69 3.72 4.16
C ARG A 374 -23.70 3.97 2.65
N ASP A 375 -22.65 3.56 1.96
CA ASP A 375 -22.54 3.72 0.50
C ASP A 375 -23.59 2.90 -0.27
N SER A 376 -23.99 1.74 0.26
CA SER A 376 -24.95 0.85 -0.42
C SER A 376 -26.42 1.24 -0.23
N VAL A 377 -26.76 1.90 0.88
CA VAL A 377 -28.16 2.23 1.22
C VAL A 377 -28.43 3.75 1.11
N GLY A 378 -27.38 4.58 1.09
CA GLY A 378 -27.47 6.04 1.22
C GLY A 378 -27.88 6.48 2.63
N ASP A 379 -27.47 7.67 3.09
CA ASP A 379 -27.71 8.13 4.46
C ASP A 379 -29.22 8.18 4.83
N GLU A 380 -30.09 8.55 3.88
CA GLU A 380 -31.55 8.50 4.08
C GLU A 380 -32.10 7.08 4.15
N GLY A 381 -31.57 6.18 3.31
CA GLY A 381 -31.99 4.79 3.28
C GLY A 381 -31.55 4.04 4.53
N LEU A 382 -30.34 4.29 5.02
CA LEU A 382 -29.84 3.77 6.30
C LEU A 382 -30.76 4.22 7.44
N SER A 383 -31.09 5.51 7.45
CA SER A 383 -31.95 6.11 8.47
C SER A 383 -33.36 5.51 8.47
N ARG A 384 -33.87 5.14 7.29
CA ARG A 384 -35.17 4.47 7.14
C ARG A 384 -35.11 3.01 7.58
N VAL A 385 -34.05 2.27 7.22
CA VAL A 385 -33.86 0.86 7.61
C VAL A 385 -33.69 0.74 9.13
N LEU A 386 -32.86 1.58 9.74
CA LEU A 386 -32.66 1.60 11.18
C LEU A 386 -33.93 1.99 11.95
N ARG A 387 -34.69 2.99 11.46
CA ARG A 387 -36.01 3.32 12.05
C ARG A 387 -37.01 2.18 11.92
N THR A 388 -37.04 1.50 10.78
CA THR A 388 -37.92 0.34 10.56
C THR A 388 -37.56 -0.81 11.50
N ALA A 389 -36.27 -1.13 11.63
CA ALA A 389 -35.77 -2.19 12.51
C ALA A 389 -36.01 -1.91 14.01
N LEU A 390 -35.93 -0.63 14.42
CA LEU A 390 -36.31 -0.20 15.78
C LEU A 390 -37.81 -0.32 16.01
N SER A 391 -38.64 0.00 15.01
CA SER A 391 -40.11 -0.06 15.11
C SER A 391 -40.67 -1.48 15.05
N SER A 392 -39.98 -2.42 14.39
CA SER A 392 -40.40 -3.81 14.24
C SER A 392 -40.01 -4.72 15.41
N GLY A 393 -39.32 -4.19 16.42
CA GLY A 393 -38.89 -4.95 17.61
C GLY A 393 -37.76 -5.96 17.35
N VAL A 394 -37.17 -5.96 16.14
CA VAL A 394 -36.10 -6.88 15.74
C VAL A 394 -34.76 -6.54 16.43
N VAL A 395 -34.60 -5.29 16.91
CA VAL A 395 -33.41 -4.84 17.62
C VAL A 395 -33.58 -4.97 19.13
N GLU A 396 -32.86 -5.93 19.71
CA GLU A 396 -32.82 -6.20 21.15
C GLU A 396 -32.42 -4.95 21.96
N THR A 397 -33.07 -4.75 23.11
CA THR A 397 -33.12 -3.49 23.87
C THR A 397 -31.73 -2.92 24.20
N ARG A 398 -30.72 -3.77 24.38
CA ARG A 398 -29.33 -3.38 24.68
C ARG A 398 -28.59 -2.72 23.52
N LYS A 399 -29.03 -2.88 22.28
CA LYS A 399 -28.39 -2.31 21.08
C LYS A 399 -29.12 -1.08 20.52
N GLN A 400 -30.26 -0.69 21.11
CA GLN A 400 -31.06 0.43 20.62
C GLN A 400 -30.37 1.80 20.78
N HIS A 401 -29.49 1.96 21.77
CA HIS A 401 -28.72 3.20 21.96
C HIS A 401 -27.64 3.40 20.87
N LEU A 402 -26.90 2.35 20.51
CA LEU A 402 -25.90 2.39 19.41
C LEU A 402 -26.54 2.77 18.06
N VAL A 403 -27.74 2.24 17.79
CA VAL A 403 -28.49 2.57 16.57
C VAL A 403 -28.99 4.02 16.57
N ARG A 404 -29.41 4.54 17.74
CA ARG A 404 -29.84 5.94 17.88
C ARG A 404 -28.69 6.94 17.72
N ASP A 405 -27.49 6.60 18.18
CA ASP A 405 -26.29 7.44 17.99
C ASP A 405 -25.87 7.51 16.52
N GLN A 406 -25.95 6.40 15.78
CA GLN A 406 -25.69 6.37 14.33
C GLN A 406 -26.69 7.23 13.53
N LEU A 407 -27.96 7.29 13.95
CA LEU A 407 -28.97 8.19 13.37
C LEU A 407 -28.67 9.69 13.62
N HIS A 408 -28.03 10.03 14.75
CA HIS A 408 -27.69 11.42 15.09
C HIS A 408 -26.42 11.91 14.38
N CYS A 409 -25.45 11.03 14.13
CA CYS A 409 -24.22 11.38 13.42
C CYS A 409 -24.42 11.67 11.92
N GLY A 410 -25.52 11.20 11.30
CA GLY A 410 -25.86 11.48 9.90
C GLY A 410 -26.29 12.93 9.62
N GLY A 411 -26.67 13.71 10.64
CA GLY A 411 -27.24 15.05 10.45
C GLY A 411 -26.29 16.25 10.56
N LYS A 412 -24.97 16.04 10.72
CA LYS A 412 -24.03 17.13 11.08
C LYS A 412 -22.89 17.40 10.07
N ARG A 413 -22.98 16.96 8.81
CA ARG A 413 -21.93 17.23 7.81
C ARG A 413 -22.33 18.13 6.64
N ASP A 414 -23.47 18.82 6.70
CA ASP A 414 -23.79 19.88 5.74
C ASP A 414 -23.78 21.24 6.43
N GLY A 415 -22.72 22.03 6.17
CA GLY A 415 -22.66 23.40 6.61
C GLY A 415 -21.28 24.01 6.59
N HIS A 416 -20.62 24.04 5.42
CA HIS A 416 -19.66 25.10 5.05
C HIS A 416 -19.68 25.25 3.51
N GLN A 417 -20.69 25.96 3.01
CA GLN A 417 -20.70 26.51 1.65
C GLN A 417 -20.85 28.03 1.74
N ARG A 418 -19.76 28.71 1.35
CA ARG A 418 -19.64 29.97 0.60
C ARG A 418 -20.66 31.08 0.92
N SER A 419 -20.17 32.08 1.65
CA SER A 419 -20.66 33.45 1.53
C SER A 419 -20.02 34.12 0.32
N ASP A 420 -20.82 34.40 -0.72
CA ASP A 420 -20.54 35.43 -1.73
C ASP A 420 -21.84 36.18 -2.04
N ASN A 421 -21.83 37.49 -1.70
CA ASN A 421 -22.53 38.66 -2.26
C ASN A 421 -24.05 38.65 -2.52
N ALA A 422 -24.78 39.57 -1.87
CA ALA A 422 -25.08 40.92 -2.41
C ALA A 422 -26.29 41.56 -1.69
N GLU A 423 -26.06 42.63 -0.94
CA GLU A 423 -26.76 43.93 -1.04
C GLU A 423 -25.89 45.03 -0.43
#